data_AF-A0A9E2D1S7-F1
#
_entry.id   AF-A0A9E2D1S7-F1
#
_cell.length_a   1.000
_cell.length_b   1.000
_cell.length_c   1.000
_cell.angle_alpha   90.00
_cell.angle_beta   90.00
_cell.angle_gamma   90.00
#
_symmetry.space_group_name_H-M   'P 1'
#
loop_
_entity.id
_entity.type
_entity.pdbx_description
1 polymer ?
#
loop_
_entity_poly.entity_id
_entity_poly.type
_entity_poly.pdbx_seq_one_letter_code
_entity_poly.pdbx_strand_id
1 'polypeptide(L)'
;MSGGRWFLLQSGLLFAALLALLLLCSQRVHRAETDQLPARLQLIHTLKLTDFALWSEARYTRHPSQADWFAPFQDFPSSFEHFPAGSLMGPLPARPATRIEFHRQPSGTKP
;
A
#
# COMPACT_ATOMS: atom_id res chain seq x y z
N MET A 1 -0.80 -39.65 33.89
CA MET A 1 0.05 -38.44 33.68
C MET A 1 0.90 -38.48 32.40
N SER A 2 0.71 -39.44 31.48
CA SER A 2 1.50 -39.59 30.24
C SER A 2 0.92 -38.87 29.02
N GLY A 3 -0.39 -38.60 28.98
CA GLY A 3 -1.07 -38.04 27.80
C GLY A 3 -0.68 -36.59 27.46
N GLY A 4 -0.42 -35.75 28.48
CA GLY A 4 -0.09 -34.33 28.26
C GLY A 4 1.24 -34.11 27.54
N ARG A 5 2.25 -34.93 27.82
CA ARG A 5 3.57 -34.83 27.15
C ARG A 5 3.48 -35.21 25.68
N TRP A 6 2.69 -36.22 25.34
CA TRP A 6 2.46 -36.60 23.94
C TRP A 6 1.70 -35.52 23.18
N PHE A 7 0.65 -34.94 23.80
CA PHE A 7 -0.09 -33.84 23.18
C PHE A 7 0.82 -32.64 22.86
N LEU A 8 1.71 -32.24 23.78
CA LEU A 8 2.65 -31.13 23.56
C LEU A 8 3.69 -31.43 22.48
N LEU A 9 4.18 -32.67 22.38
CA LEU A 9 5.11 -33.05 21.31
C LEU A 9 4.42 -33.07 19.95
N GLN A 10 3.19 -33.59 19.87
CA GLN A 10 2.41 -33.61 18.65
C GLN A 10 2.06 -32.20 18.18
N SER A 11 1.61 -31.33 19.08
CA SER A 11 1.28 -29.94 18.74
C SER A 11 2.53 -29.16 18.30
N GLY A 12 3.67 -29.35 18.97
CA GLY A 12 4.94 -28.76 18.59
C GLY A 12 5.42 -29.21 17.21
N LEU A 13 5.28 -30.51 16.88
CA LEU A 13 5.63 -31.05 15.57
C LEU A 13 4.74 -30.46 14.46
N LEU A 14 3.42 -30.39 14.70
CA LEU A 14 2.49 -29.80 13.74
C LEU A 14 2.77 -28.31 13.51
N PHE A 15 3.06 -27.57 14.57
CA PHE A 15 3.40 -26.15 14.47
C PHE A 15 4.71 -25.94 13.68
N ALA A 16 5.75 -26.74 13.95
CA ALA A 16 7.00 -26.68 13.21
C ALA A 16 6.80 -27.05 11.72
N ALA A 17 5.99 -28.05 11.43
CA ALA A 17 5.65 -28.44 10.06
C ALA A 17 4.89 -27.32 9.33
N LEU A 18 3.93 -26.68 9.99
CA LEU A 18 3.21 -25.53 9.44
C LEU A 18 4.16 -24.36 9.16
N LEU A 19 5.04 -24.04 10.11
CA LEU A 19 6.03 -22.97 9.94
C LEU A 19 6.97 -23.26 8.76
N ALA A 20 7.46 -24.50 8.66
CA ALA A 20 8.32 -24.93 7.54
C ALA A 20 7.58 -24.81 6.20
N LEU A 21 6.30 -25.21 6.13
CA LEU A 21 5.48 -25.07 4.93
C LEU A 21 5.29 -23.60 4.54
N LEU A 22 5.00 -22.72 5.51
CA LEU A 22 4.86 -21.28 5.28
C LEU A 22 6.16 -20.67 4.76
N LEU A 23 7.30 -21.03 5.34
CA LEU A 23 8.61 -20.56 4.89
C LEU A 23 8.92 -21.06 3.48
N LEU A 24 8.61 -22.32 3.17
CA LEU A 24 8.82 -22.86 1.83
C LEU A 24 7.91 -22.18 0.79
N CYS A 25 6.64 -21.93 1.15
CA CYS A 25 5.71 -21.20 0.30
C CYS A 25 6.21 -19.77 0.05
N SER A 26 6.63 -19.07 1.11
CA SER A 26 7.22 -17.73 1.03
C SER A 26 8.44 -17.70 0.11
N GLN A 27 9.36 -18.66 0.26
CA GLN A 27 10.53 -18.76 -0.63
C GLN A 27 10.14 -19.03 -2.09
N ARG A 28 9.12 -19.86 -2.34
CA ARG A 28 8.63 -20.12 -3.70
C ARG A 28 8.03 -18.88 -4.33
N VAL A 29 7.18 -18.15 -3.60
CA VAL A 29 6.59 -16.89 -4.06
C VAL A 29 7.69 -15.87 -4.33
N HIS A 30 8.65 -15.72 -3.40
CA HIS A 30 9.73 -14.76 -3.56
C HIS A 30 10.63 -15.08 -4.77
N ARG A 31 10.91 -16.37 -5.05
CA ARG A 31 11.65 -16.78 -6.24
C ARG A 31 10.88 -16.50 -7.53
N ALA A 32 9.58 -16.81 -7.56
CA ALA A 32 8.73 -16.52 -8.71
C ALA A 32 8.68 -15.00 -9.01
N GLU A 33 8.62 -14.18 -7.96
CA GLU A 33 8.67 -12.72 -8.08
C GLU A 33 10.02 -12.23 -8.63
N THR A 34 11.15 -12.76 -8.14
CA THR A 34 12.48 -12.37 -8.63
C THR A 34 12.71 -12.80 -10.08
N ASP A 35 12.21 -13.96 -10.48
CA ASP A 35 12.34 -14.46 -11.86
C ASP A 35 11.53 -13.62 -12.85
N GLN A 36 10.40 -13.06 -12.42
CA GLN A 36 9.56 -12.20 -13.25
C GLN A 36 10.02 -10.74 -13.29
N LEU A 37 10.87 -10.30 -12.35
CA LEU A 37 11.32 -8.91 -12.25
C LEU A 37 11.94 -8.36 -13.55
N PRO A 38 12.87 -9.05 -14.24
CA PRO A 38 13.45 -8.54 -15.48
C PRO A 38 12.42 -8.34 -16.60
N ALA A 39 11.50 -9.28 -16.76
CA ALA A 39 10.43 -9.20 -17.76
C ALA A 39 9.49 -8.03 -17.49
N ARG A 40 9.18 -7.77 -16.21
CA ARG A 40 8.36 -6.62 -15.83
C ARG A 40 9.08 -5.28 -16.01
N LEU A 41 10.38 -5.20 -15.72
CA LEU A 41 11.19 -4.00 -16.00
C LEU A 41 11.24 -3.70 -17.51
N GLN A 42 11.38 -4.74 -18.35
CA GLN A 42 11.33 -4.59 -19.80
C GLN A 42 9.97 -4.07 -20.27
N LEU A 43 8.87 -4.55 -19.69
CA LEU A 43 7.52 -4.08 -20.00
C LEU A 43 7.37 -2.58 -19.69
N ILE A 44 7.85 -2.13 -18.53
CA ILE A 44 7.82 -0.71 -18.12
C ILE A 44 8.59 0.16 -19.09
N HIS A 45 9.81 -0.24 -19.44
CA HIS A 45 10.63 0.51 -20.38
C HIS A 45 9.97 0.60 -21.77
N THR A 46 9.31 -0.48 -22.20
CA THR A 46 8.62 -0.55 -23.51
C THR A 46 7.39 0.33 -23.52
N LEU A 47 6.57 0.27 -22.47
CA LEU A 47 5.33 1.04 -22.35
C LEU A 47 5.54 2.48 -21.88
N LYS A 48 6.80 2.87 -21.59
CA LYS A 48 7.16 4.17 -21.00
C LYS A 48 6.36 4.45 -19.72
N LEU A 49 6.08 3.40 -18.94
CA LEU A 49 5.45 3.55 -17.65
C LEU A 49 6.43 4.26 -16.72
N THR A 50 5.94 5.22 -15.96
CA THR A 50 6.78 6.05 -15.10
C THR A 50 7.36 5.27 -13.91
N ASP A 51 6.79 4.13 -13.53
CA ASP A 51 7.30 3.27 -12.45
C ASP A 51 6.81 1.82 -12.53
N PHE A 52 7.55 0.93 -11.87
CA PHE A 52 7.06 -0.40 -11.48
C PHE A 52 6.01 -0.20 -10.40
N ALA A 53 4.75 -0.52 -10.71
CA ALA A 53 3.69 -0.49 -9.72
C ALA A 53 4.04 -1.51 -8.62
N LEU A 54 4.66 -1.03 -7.55
CA LEU A 54 4.95 -1.81 -6.34
C LEU A 54 3.66 -2.31 -5.67
N TRP A 55 2.49 -1.85 -6.16
CA TRP A 55 1.21 -2.03 -5.50
C TRP A 55 0.06 -2.16 -6.50
N SER A 56 -0.84 -3.11 -6.25
CA SER A 56 -2.00 -3.46 -7.09
C SER A 56 -3.29 -2.71 -6.73
N GLU A 57 -3.24 -1.74 -5.81
CA GLU A 57 -4.40 -1.24 -5.06
C GLU A 57 -4.78 0.23 -5.45
N ALA A 58 -5.98 0.75 -5.11
CA ALA A 58 -6.65 1.86 -5.83
C ALA A 58 -6.47 3.35 -5.37
N ARG A 59 -6.80 4.26 -6.31
CA ARG A 59 -7.07 5.73 -6.31
C ARG A 59 -5.93 6.76 -6.31
N TYR A 60 -4.75 6.48 -5.78
CA TYR A 60 -3.55 7.34 -5.91
C TYR A 60 -2.45 6.68 -6.75
N THR A 61 -2.80 5.68 -7.57
CA THR A 61 -1.89 4.96 -8.48
C THR A 61 -1.48 5.75 -9.73
N ARG A 62 -1.52 7.09 -9.66
CA ARG A 62 -0.65 7.92 -10.50
C ARG A 62 0.53 8.34 -9.65
N HIS A 63 1.71 8.39 -10.28
CA HIS A 63 2.99 8.86 -9.71
C HIS A 63 2.77 9.81 -8.52
N PRO A 64 3.42 9.66 -7.35
CA PRO A 64 3.10 10.42 -6.13
C PRO A 64 2.91 11.94 -6.31
N SER A 65 3.52 12.57 -7.32
CA SER A 65 3.25 13.97 -7.72
C SER A 65 1.85 14.27 -8.30
N GLN A 66 1.10 13.25 -8.68
CA GLN A 66 -0.22 13.27 -9.31
C GLN A 66 -1.30 12.64 -8.43
N ALA A 67 -0.92 12.12 -7.26
CA ALA A 67 -1.87 11.70 -6.25
C ALA A 67 -2.60 12.93 -5.67
N ASP A 68 -3.90 12.80 -5.43
CA ASP A 68 -4.68 13.84 -4.76
C ASP A 68 -4.22 14.00 -3.30
N TRP A 69 -3.99 15.24 -2.88
CA TRP A 69 -3.62 15.59 -1.50
C TRP A 69 -4.72 15.26 -0.49
N PHE A 70 -5.97 15.17 -0.93
CA PHE A 70 -7.12 14.81 -0.10
C PHE A 70 -7.39 13.31 -0.05
N ALA A 71 -6.61 12.49 -0.76
CA ALA A 71 -6.74 11.03 -0.74
C ALA A 71 -6.86 10.41 0.67
N PRO A 72 -6.12 10.87 1.70
CA PRO A 72 -6.23 10.32 3.06
C PRO A 72 -7.58 10.57 3.76
N PHE A 73 -8.42 11.44 3.19
CA PHE A 73 -9.69 11.89 3.78
C PHE A 73 -10.91 11.55 2.91
N GLN A 74 -10.74 10.78 1.84
CA GLN A 74 -11.84 10.41 0.95
C GLN A 74 -12.75 9.31 1.53
N ASP A 75 -12.30 8.62 2.58
CA ASP A 75 -13.10 7.64 3.29
C ASP A 75 -13.67 8.20 4.60
N PHE A 76 -14.67 7.50 5.15
CA PHE A 76 -15.33 7.92 6.38
C PHE A 76 -14.39 7.80 7.58
N PRO A 77 -14.53 8.68 8.61
CA PRO A 77 -13.81 8.51 9.86
C PRO A 77 -13.99 7.07 10.39
N SER A 78 -12.89 6.38 10.69
CA SER A 78 -12.82 4.98 11.15
C SER A 78 -13.13 3.88 10.13
N SER A 79 -13.26 4.18 8.84
CA SER A 79 -13.35 3.13 7.82
C SER A 79 -12.04 2.36 7.69
N PHE A 80 -12.13 1.04 7.50
CA PHE A 80 -10.97 0.25 7.09
C PHE A 80 -10.60 0.58 5.65
N GLU A 81 -9.35 0.97 5.44
CA GLU A 81 -8.77 1.17 4.12
C GLU A 81 -8.79 -0.17 3.37
N HIS A 82 -9.44 -0.21 2.21
CA HIS A 82 -9.56 -1.43 1.40
C HIS A 82 -8.22 -1.75 0.71
N PHE A 83 -7.35 -0.76 0.64
CA PHE A 83 -6.14 -0.73 -0.16
C PHE A 83 -5.00 -0.05 0.65
N PRO A 84 -4.31 -0.76 1.57
CA PRO A 84 -3.47 -0.16 2.61
C PRO A 84 -2.17 0.51 2.10
N ALA A 85 -2.05 0.74 0.79
CA ALA A 85 -0.92 1.41 0.14
C ALA A 85 -0.65 2.81 0.70
N GLY A 86 -1.67 3.52 1.20
CA GLY A 86 -1.53 4.83 1.83
C GLY A 86 -0.62 4.84 3.07
N SER A 87 -0.40 3.69 3.74
CA SER A 87 0.46 3.59 4.92
C SER A 87 1.96 3.62 4.61
N LEU A 88 2.36 3.48 3.34
CA LEU A 88 3.77 3.45 2.94
C LEU A 88 4.33 4.81 2.55
N MET A 89 3.45 5.78 2.29
CA MET A 89 3.84 7.15 2.02
C MET A 89 3.86 7.92 3.32
N GLY A 90 5.04 8.41 3.70
CA GLY A 90 5.16 9.37 4.79
C GLY A 90 4.40 10.66 4.47
N PRO A 91 3.93 11.41 5.49
CA PRO A 91 3.30 12.69 5.26
C PRO A 91 4.22 13.61 4.46
N LEU A 92 3.68 14.25 3.43
CA LEU A 92 4.41 15.25 2.67
C LEU A 92 4.90 16.37 3.62
N PRO A 93 6.11 16.92 3.41
CA PRO A 93 6.64 17.97 4.28
C PRO A 93 5.66 19.14 4.35
N ALA A 94 5.51 19.72 5.54
CA ALA A 94 4.59 20.83 5.78
C ALA A 94 4.85 21.97 4.78
N ARG A 95 3.86 22.24 3.92
CA ARG A 95 3.90 23.40 3.02
C ARG A 95 3.84 24.69 3.87
N PRO A 96 4.52 25.77 3.48
CA PRO A 96 4.32 27.08 4.09
C PRO A 96 2.83 27.45 4.09
N ALA A 97 2.39 28.11 5.15
CA ALA A 97 0.99 28.47 5.39
C ALA A 97 0.35 29.05 4.12
N THR A 98 -0.56 28.29 3.52
CA THR A 98 -1.35 28.79 2.39
C THR A 98 -2.40 29.73 2.94
N ARG A 99 -2.21 31.03 2.68
CA ARG A 99 -3.15 32.06 3.11
C ARG A 99 -4.31 32.13 2.12
N ILE A 100 -5.50 31.77 2.58
CA ILE A 100 -6.73 31.97 1.80
C ILE A 100 -7.23 33.38 2.10
N GLU A 101 -7.22 34.24 1.08
CA GLU A 101 -7.80 35.58 1.18
C GLU A 101 -9.18 35.61 0.52
N PHE A 102 -10.19 35.97 1.30
CA PHE A 102 -11.55 36.13 0.78
C PHE A 102 -11.71 37.56 0.26
N HIS A 103 -11.70 37.73 -1.06
CA HIS A 103 -12.10 38.99 -1.69
C HIS A 103 -13.61 38.98 -1.93
N ARG A 104 -14.34 39.85 -1.22
CA ARG A 104 -15.76 40.10 -1.53
C ARG A 104 -15.80 40.92 -2.82
N GLN A 105 -16.32 40.33 -3.89
CA GLN A 105 -16.61 41.08 -5.10
C GLN A 105 -17.73 42.09 -4.79
N PRO A 106 -17.49 43.41 -4.95
CA PRO A 106 -18.53 44.40 -4.70
C PRO A 106 -19.68 44.14 -5.67
N SER A 107 -20.88 43.95 -5.10
CA SER A 107 -22.11 43.86 -5.87
C SER A 107 -22.26 45.16 -6.64
N GLY A 108 -22.03 45.10 -7.95
CA GLY A 108 -22.23 46.25 -8.83
C GLY A 108 -23.67 46.71 -8.72
N THR A 109 -23.89 47.84 -8.07
CA THR A 109 -25.08 48.66 -8.27
C THR A 109 -24.95 49.22 -9.69
N LYS A 110 -25.49 48.48 -10.66
CA LYS A 110 -25.80 49.06 -11.96
C LYS A 110 -26.82 50.18 -11.74
N PRO A 111 -26.61 51.38 -12.31
CA PRO A 111 -27.59 52.45 -12.29
C PRO A 111 -28.86 52.07 -13.06
#